data_AF-F9CVP0-F1
#
_entry.id   AF-F9CVP0-F1
#
_cell.length_a   1.000
_cell.length_b   1.000
_cell.length_c   1.000
_cell.angle_alpha   90.00
_cell.angle_beta   90.00
_cell.angle_gamma   90.00
#
_symmetry.space_group_name_H-M   'P 1'
#
loop_
_entity.id
_entity.type
_entity.pdbx_description
1 polymer ?
#
loop_
_entity_poly.entity_id
_entity_poly.type
_entity_poly.pdbx_seq_one_letter_code
_entity_poly.pdbx_strand_id
1 'polypeptide(L)'
;MMLIWIIPIFIFVLYGQRIQLAVTSGEIKKGIKKLEDYKTKSRTELISYIKKNMNPAEDPTKKIDRFLDYFTIMPVDMDPNGIVGKVRHIIRAREDYTREHVKSLSPQTSELELTKIQTLLEIATTLQMIHKVINHMFLTAKKQNNYPLILPLQMILPFILEEAEAMHKAIPAFKMGQPIGDGIGPMVVGKMMLESKKESVAFQTVLGETQHDQRKLLLLKAEGPGSTVGRPGDAMEIILSKNKPDIIIMVDAALKMEGEDSATIAQGFGAAIGGIGTERFQIEDIATKNNIPIFAIVIKQSVKEAITLMTKDIADKADDVRSQISEMIHDNTRPGQTVLLIGVGNTMGIPQ
;
A
#
# COMPACT_ATOMS: atom_id res chain seq x y z
N MET A 1 -60.96 -15.11 -12.92
CA MET A 1 -59.69 -15.37 -13.64
C MET A 1 -58.65 -14.26 -13.48
N MET A 2 -59.00 -12.96 -13.41
CA MET A 2 -58.01 -11.87 -13.29
C MET A 2 -57.39 -11.66 -11.89
N LEU A 3 -58.13 -11.98 -10.81
CA LEU A 3 -57.67 -11.79 -9.42
C LEU A 3 -56.51 -12.71 -9.00
N ILE A 4 -56.40 -13.90 -9.60
CA ILE A 4 -55.33 -14.87 -9.28
C ILE A 4 -53.95 -14.33 -9.69
N TRP A 5 -53.87 -13.52 -10.76
CA TRP A 5 -52.63 -12.92 -11.24
C TRP A 5 -52.17 -11.71 -10.41
N ILE A 6 -53.08 -11.10 -9.63
CA ILE A 6 -52.83 -9.91 -8.81
C ILE A 6 -52.29 -10.30 -7.43
N ILE A 7 -52.65 -11.49 -6.91
CA ILE A 7 -52.21 -11.99 -5.60
C ILE A 7 -50.67 -12.04 -5.47
N PRO A 8 -49.90 -12.57 -6.45
CA PRO A 8 -48.44 -12.55 -6.41
C PRO A 8 -47.85 -11.13 -6.32
N ILE A 9 -48.46 -10.16 -7.01
CA ILE A 9 -48.02 -8.76 -7.00
C ILE A 9 -48.23 -8.15 -5.61
N PHE A 10 -49.37 -8.38 -4.97
CA PHE A 10 -49.60 -7.89 -3.60
C PHE A 10 -48.64 -8.53 -2.59
N ILE A 11 -48.35 -9.82 -2.72
CA ILE A 11 -47.34 -10.50 -1.89
C ILE A 11 -45.98 -9.87 -2.11
N PHE A 12 -45.59 -9.58 -3.35
CA PHE A 12 -44.30 -8.97 -3.66
C PHE A 12 -44.21 -7.51 -3.22
N VAL A 13 -45.28 -6.73 -3.27
CA VAL A 13 -45.29 -5.34 -2.81
C VAL A 13 -45.22 -5.26 -1.29
N LEU A 14 -45.95 -6.11 -0.57
CA LEU A 14 -46.01 -6.08 0.90
C LEU A 14 -44.86 -6.83 1.57
N TYR A 15 -44.40 -7.93 0.98
CA TYR A 15 -43.37 -8.81 1.55
C TYR A 15 -42.08 -8.88 0.73
N GLY A 16 -42.04 -8.31 -0.47
CA GLY A 16 -40.86 -8.39 -1.35
C GLY A 16 -39.62 -7.82 -0.70
N GLN A 17 -39.71 -6.72 0.04
CA GLN A 17 -38.57 -6.17 0.79
C GLN A 17 -38.02 -7.15 1.84
N ARG A 18 -38.89 -7.91 2.52
CA ARG A 18 -38.46 -8.92 3.51
C ARG A 18 -37.84 -10.13 2.83
N ILE A 19 -38.40 -10.55 1.69
CA ILE A 19 -37.87 -11.66 0.89
C ILE A 19 -36.49 -11.28 0.33
N GLN A 20 -36.37 -10.10 -0.28
CA GLN A 20 -35.11 -9.57 -0.80
C GLN A 20 -34.07 -9.42 0.31
N LEU A 21 -34.45 -8.89 1.47
CA LEU A 21 -33.57 -8.81 2.63
C LEU A 21 -33.07 -10.19 3.04
N ALA A 22 -33.93 -11.21 3.10
CA ALA A 22 -33.53 -12.56 3.47
C ALA A 22 -32.55 -13.18 2.46
N VAL A 23 -32.81 -13.04 1.16
CA VAL A 23 -31.95 -13.55 0.08
C VAL A 23 -30.59 -12.83 0.09
N THR A 24 -30.59 -11.51 0.01
CA THR A 24 -29.36 -10.68 0.02
C THR A 24 -28.56 -10.91 1.31
N SER A 25 -29.22 -11.07 2.45
CA SER A 25 -28.53 -11.38 3.71
C SER A 25 -27.79 -12.72 3.67
N GLY A 26 -28.34 -13.72 2.96
CA GLY A 26 -27.71 -15.01 2.79
C GLY A 26 -26.39 -14.92 2.02
N GLU A 27 -26.34 -14.13 0.95
CA GLU A 27 -25.15 -13.89 0.15
C GLU A 27 -24.09 -13.12 0.93
N ILE A 28 -24.48 -12.02 1.57
CA ILE A 28 -23.57 -11.19 2.38
C ILE A 28 -22.96 -12.01 3.52
N LYS A 29 -23.75 -12.88 4.17
CA LYS A 29 -23.26 -13.74 5.25
C LYS A 29 -22.15 -14.70 4.79
N LYS A 30 -22.18 -15.16 3.53
CA LYS A 30 -21.08 -15.97 2.96
C LYS A 30 -19.81 -15.13 2.83
N GLY A 31 -19.91 -13.89 2.38
CA GLY A 31 -18.78 -12.96 2.31
C GLY A 31 -18.20 -12.64 3.70
N ILE A 32 -19.05 -12.33 4.68
CA ILE A 32 -18.62 -12.11 6.07
C ILE A 32 -17.89 -13.32 6.63
N LYS A 33 -18.37 -14.54 6.35
CA LYS A 33 -17.68 -15.77 6.77
C LYS A 33 -16.27 -15.87 6.18
N LYS A 34 -16.09 -15.54 4.89
CA LYS A 34 -14.76 -15.48 4.28
C LYS A 34 -13.86 -14.45 4.97
N LEU A 35 -14.39 -13.26 5.27
CA LEU A 35 -13.65 -12.22 5.98
C LEU A 35 -13.22 -12.67 7.39
N GLU A 36 -14.09 -13.38 8.12
CA GLU A 36 -13.75 -13.96 9.42
C GLU A 36 -12.65 -15.03 9.31
N ASP A 37 -12.72 -15.87 8.27
CA ASP A 37 -11.68 -16.86 7.97
C ASP A 37 -10.33 -16.19 7.69
N TYR A 38 -10.32 -15.11 6.88
CA TYR A 38 -9.10 -14.34 6.58
C TYR A 38 -8.53 -13.68 7.83
N LYS A 39 -9.37 -13.03 8.65
CA LYS A 39 -8.99 -12.45 9.95
C LYS A 39 -8.36 -13.49 10.87
N THR A 40 -9.00 -14.64 11.03
CA THR A 40 -8.57 -15.67 11.97
C THR A 40 -7.25 -16.32 11.52
N LYS A 41 -7.12 -16.59 10.22
CA LYS A 41 -5.89 -17.14 9.65
C LYS A 41 -4.74 -16.14 9.72
N SER A 42 -4.94 -14.87 9.36
CA SER A 42 -3.87 -13.86 9.40
C SER A 42 -3.33 -13.65 10.81
N ARG A 43 -4.21 -13.57 11.82
CA ARG A 43 -3.83 -13.54 13.23
C ARG A 43 -3.01 -14.77 13.64
N THR A 44 -3.45 -15.95 13.25
CA THR A 44 -2.78 -17.22 13.61
C THR A 44 -1.40 -17.31 12.95
N GLU A 45 -1.29 -16.90 11.69
CA GLU A 45 -0.03 -16.82 10.95
C GLU A 45 0.94 -15.83 11.59
N LEU A 46 0.47 -14.64 11.98
CA LEU A 46 1.29 -13.64 12.68
C LEU A 46 1.85 -14.17 14.01
N ILE A 47 0.99 -14.74 14.87
CA ILE A 47 1.40 -15.28 16.17
C ILE A 47 2.39 -16.43 15.98
N SER A 48 2.13 -17.34 15.04
CA SER A 48 3.03 -18.46 14.77
C SER A 48 4.38 -17.99 14.21
N TYR A 49 4.38 -16.98 13.35
CA TYR A 49 5.58 -16.36 12.80
C TYR A 49 6.44 -15.71 13.90
N ILE A 50 5.83 -14.93 14.78
CA ILE A 50 6.53 -14.29 15.92
C ILE A 50 7.11 -15.35 16.85
N LYS A 51 6.32 -16.37 17.23
CA LYS A 51 6.79 -17.46 18.11
C LYS A 51 7.99 -18.20 17.52
N LYS A 52 8.01 -18.41 16.20
CA LYS A 52 9.08 -19.15 15.52
C LYS A 52 10.35 -18.33 15.31
N ASN A 53 10.23 -17.05 14.98
CA ASN A 53 11.38 -16.25 14.51
C ASN A 53 11.93 -15.25 15.53
N MET A 54 11.15 -14.88 16.57
CA MET A 54 11.59 -13.91 17.58
C MET A 54 11.99 -14.54 18.92
N ASN A 55 11.63 -15.80 19.19
CA ASN A 55 11.79 -16.46 20.50
C ASN A 55 11.41 -15.53 21.67
N PRO A 56 10.16 -15.01 21.69
CA PRO A 56 9.74 -14.07 22.72
C PRO A 56 9.82 -14.70 24.11
N ALA A 57 10.18 -13.91 25.13
CA ALA A 57 10.34 -14.39 26.51
C ALA A 57 9.03 -14.89 27.15
N GLU A 58 7.89 -14.38 26.67
CA GLU A 58 6.54 -14.75 27.10
C GLU A 58 5.66 -15.02 25.88
N ASP A 59 4.50 -15.67 26.08
CA ASP A 59 3.52 -15.86 25.01
C ASP A 59 3.02 -14.49 24.46
N PRO A 60 3.32 -14.15 23.20
CA PRO A 60 3.00 -12.83 22.65
C PRO A 60 1.50 -12.68 22.34
N THR A 61 0.70 -13.75 22.43
CA THR A 61 -0.71 -13.79 22.00
C THR A 61 -1.54 -12.63 22.56
N LYS A 62 -1.57 -12.43 23.89
CA LYS A 62 -2.35 -11.35 24.53
C LYS A 62 -1.85 -9.95 24.18
N LYS A 63 -0.55 -9.80 23.92
CA LYS A 63 0.03 -8.51 23.50
C LYS A 63 -0.44 -8.21 22.07
N ILE A 64 -0.25 -9.15 21.15
CA ILE A 64 -0.66 -9.04 19.74
C ILE A 64 -2.17 -8.74 19.64
N ASP A 65 -3.02 -9.44 20.39
CA ASP A 65 -4.47 -9.20 20.37
C ASP A 65 -4.86 -7.77 20.70
N ARG A 66 -4.16 -7.15 21.66
CA ARG A 66 -4.38 -5.75 21.98
C ARG A 66 -3.98 -4.83 20.81
N PHE A 67 -2.90 -5.13 20.10
CA PHE A 67 -2.47 -4.34 18.93
C PHE A 67 -3.43 -4.44 17.76
N LEU A 68 -4.04 -5.60 17.53
CA LEU A 68 -5.00 -5.77 16.45
C LEU A 68 -6.26 -4.89 16.62
N ASP A 69 -6.52 -4.42 17.84
CA ASP A 69 -7.61 -3.48 18.15
C ASP A 69 -7.16 -2.02 18.29
N TYR A 70 -5.88 -1.70 18.03
CA TYR A 70 -5.43 -0.32 18.02
C TYR A 70 -6.04 0.42 16.84
N PHE A 71 -6.43 1.67 17.09
CA PHE A 71 -7.02 2.55 16.09
C PHE A 71 -6.32 3.90 16.12
N THR A 72 -6.34 4.57 14.97
CA THR A 72 -5.79 5.91 14.82
C THR A 72 -6.93 6.90 14.63
N ILE A 73 -6.97 7.94 15.47
CA ILE A 73 -7.87 9.06 15.28
C ILE A 73 -7.17 10.08 14.41
N MET A 74 -7.76 10.40 13.27
CA MET A 74 -7.25 11.44 12.38
C MET A 74 -7.47 12.83 12.98
N PRO A 75 -6.58 13.81 12.70
CA PRO A 75 -6.75 15.16 13.20
C PRO A 75 -8.02 15.79 12.62
N VAL A 76 -8.56 16.78 13.32
CA VAL A 76 -9.73 17.54 12.86
C VAL A 76 -9.43 18.18 11.51
N ASP A 77 -10.37 18.04 10.57
CA ASP A 77 -10.28 18.51 9.18
C ASP A 77 -10.54 20.02 9.02
N MET A 78 -11.11 20.66 10.03
CA MET A 78 -11.27 22.12 10.15
C MET A 78 -9.93 22.83 10.44
N ASP A 79 -8.94 22.70 9.55
CA ASP A 79 -7.66 23.39 9.63
C ASP A 79 -7.41 24.30 8.41
N PRO A 80 -7.63 25.61 8.54
CA PRO A 80 -7.39 26.55 7.45
C PRO A 80 -5.91 26.69 7.07
N ASN A 81 -4.98 26.29 7.96
CA ASN A 81 -3.53 26.36 7.72
C ASN A 81 -2.95 25.05 7.17
N GLY A 82 -3.80 24.03 6.95
CA GLY A 82 -3.43 22.75 6.36
C GLY A 82 -3.25 21.61 7.36
N ILE A 83 -3.99 20.53 7.16
CA ILE A 83 -3.97 19.33 8.01
C ILE A 83 -2.75 18.43 7.82
N VAL A 84 -2.02 18.57 6.70
CA VAL A 84 -1.06 17.56 6.23
C VAL A 84 0.06 17.30 7.24
N GLY A 85 0.60 18.36 7.85
CA GLY A 85 1.66 18.22 8.86
C GLY A 85 1.20 17.45 10.10
N LYS A 86 -0.04 17.66 10.55
CA LYS A 86 -0.64 16.94 11.69
C LYS A 86 -0.89 15.47 11.35
N VAL A 87 -1.43 15.21 10.17
CA VAL A 87 -1.63 13.84 9.67
C VAL A 87 -0.29 13.10 9.62
N ARG A 88 0.75 13.74 9.07
CA ARG A 88 2.10 13.16 9.00
C ARG A 88 2.64 12.83 10.38
N HIS A 89 2.52 13.74 11.34
CA HIS A 89 2.99 13.52 12.71
C HIS A 89 2.30 12.31 13.36
N ILE A 90 0.97 12.21 13.26
CA ILE A 90 0.19 11.10 13.85
C ILE A 90 0.58 9.76 13.24
N ILE A 91 0.76 9.72 11.91
CA ILE A 91 1.04 8.48 11.20
C ILE A 91 2.46 7.99 11.48
N ARG A 92 3.45 8.90 11.49
CA ARG A 92 4.83 8.57 11.89
C ARG A 92 4.90 8.13 13.35
N ALA A 93 4.21 8.83 14.26
CA ALA A 93 4.15 8.42 15.67
C ALA A 93 3.53 7.02 15.85
N ARG A 94 2.48 6.68 15.07
CA ARG A 94 1.91 5.33 15.05
C ARG A 94 2.93 4.30 14.56
N GLU A 95 3.66 4.59 13.48
CA GLU A 95 4.68 3.70 12.92
C GLU A 95 5.81 3.44 13.95
N ASP A 96 6.34 4.50 14.54
CA ASP A 96 7.41 4.46 15.54
C ASP A 96 6.95 3.68 16.79
N TYR A 97 5.75 3.96 17.31
CA TYR A 97 5.19 3.23 18.44
C TYR A 97 4.99 1.74 18.14
N THR A 98 4.49 1.40 16.94
CA THR A 98 4.34 0.02 16.50
C THR A 98 5.70 -0.67 16.41
N ARG A 99 6.71 0.01 15.86
CA ARG A 99 8.10 -0.48 15.76
C ARG A 99 8.67 -0.80 17.13
N GLU A 100 8.61 0.15 18.07
CA GLU A 100 9.12 -0.02 19.43
C GLU A 100 8.42 -1.17 20.16
N HIS A 101 7.12 -1.30 19.99
CA HIS A 101 6.39 -2.38 20.65
C HIS A 101 6.73 -3.76 20.08
N VAL A 102 6.88 -3.88 18.76
CA VAL A 102 7.38 -5.12 18.14
C VAL A 102 8.80 -5.42 18.65
N LYS A 103 9.71 -4.44 18.73
CA LYS A 103 11.05 -4.62 19.32
C LYS A 103 10.98 -5.10 20.77
N SER A 104 10.02 -4.60 21.56
CA SER A 104 9.87 -5.01 22.97
C SER A 104 9.53 -6.50 23.14
N LEU A 105 8.96 -7.16 22.12
CA LEU A 105 8.69 -8.60 22.15
C LEU A 105 9.97 -9.43 22.00
N SER A 106 10.97 -8.93 21.26
CA SER A 106 12.30 -9.53 21.16
C SER A 106 13.34 -8.49 20.73
N PRO A 107 14.12 -7.93 21.67
CA PRO A 107 15.08 -6.86 21.40
C PRO A 107 16.23 -7.23 20.45
N GLN A 108 16.47 -8.52 20.24
CA GLN A 108 17.55 -9.02 19.38
C GLN A 108 17.15 -9.19 17.91
N THR A 109 15.92 -8.80 17.55
CA THR A 109 15.38 -8.97 16.19
C THR A 109 16.08 -8.01 15.22
N SER A 110 16.51 -8.51 14.07
CA SER A 110 17.08 -7.68 13.01
C SER A 110 16.06 -6.69 12.44
N GLU A 111 16.51 -5.56 11.90
CA GLU A 111 15.60 -4.59 11.26
C GLU A 111 14.80 -5.21 10.11
N LEU A 112 15.40 -6.13 9.36
CA LEU A 112 14.72 -6.85 8.28
C LEU A 112 13.56 -7.71 8.80
N GLU A 113 13.79 -8.51 9.84
CA GLU A 113 12.72 -9.30 10.45
C GLU A 113 11.64 -8.42 11.09
N LEU A 114 12.04 -7.31 11.69
CA LEU A 114 11.11 -6.35 12.26
C LEU A 114 10.17 -5.77 11.19
N THR A 115 10.69 -5.33 10.05
CA THR A 115 9.85 -4.77 8.97
C THR A 115 8.82 -5.79 8.45
N LYS A 116 9.22 -7.06 8.32
CA LYS A 116 8.30 -8.15 7.95
C LYS A 116 7.16 -8.30 8.95
N ILE A 117 7.48 -8.30 10.25
CA ILE A 117 6.50 -8.46 11.32
C ILE A 117 5.55 -7.27 11.38
N GLN A 118 6.05 -6.05 11.19
CA GLN A 118 5.23 -4.85 11.09
C GLN A 118 4.19 -5.00 9.97
N THR A 119 4.61 -5.38 8.76
CA THR A 119 3.67 -5.57 7.64
C THR A 119 2.67 -6.70 7.90
N LEU A 120 3.09 -7.82 8.49
CA LEU A 120 2.17 -8.90 8.86
C LEU A 120 1.16 -8.45 9.92
N LEU A 121 1.57 -7.61 10.87
CA LEU A 121 0.69 -7.00 11.86
C LEU A 121 -0.29 -6.01 11.23
N GLU A 122 0.14 -5.22 10.24
CA GLU A 122 -0.73 -4.32 9.49
C GLU A 122 -1.78 -5.07 8.67
N ILE A 123 -1.39 -6.17 8.00
CA ILE A 123 -2.32 -7.06 7.28
C ILE A 123 -3.35 -7.63 8.25
N ALA A 124 -2.91 -8.17 9.39
CA ALA A 124 -3.81 -8.77 10.37
C ALA A 124 -4.79 -7.75 10.97
N THR A 125 -4.28 -6.55 11.32
CA THR A 125 -5.10 -5.44 11.85
C THR A 125 -6.12 -4.96 10.82
N THR A 126 -5.71 -4.84 9.55
CA THR A 126 -6.59 -4.38 8.47
C THR A 126 -7.71 -5.39 8.19
N LEU A 127 -7.38 -6.68 8.11
CA LEU A 127 -8.39 -7.75 7.95
C LEU A 127 -9.37 -7.80 9.14
N GLN A 128 -8.88 -7.57 10.36
CA GLN A 128 -9.71 -7.46 11.56
C GLN A 128 -10.67 -6.26 11.48
N MET A 129 -10.17 -5.10 11.08
CA MET A 129 -10.98 -3.90 10.88
C MET A 129 -12.06 -4.11 9.82
N ILE A 130 -11.69 -4.65 8.65
CA ILE A 130 -12.63 -4.95 7.56
C ILE A 130 -13.76 -5.85 8.05
N HIS A 131 -13.43 -6.99 8.67
CA HIS A 131 -14.46 -7.90 9.19
C HIS A 131 -15.37 -7.21 10.22
N LYS A 132 -14.79 -6.45 11.16
CA LYS A 132 -15.54 -5.75 12.23
C LYS A 132 -16.54 -4.74 11.66
N VAL A 133 -16.12 -3.92 10.70
CA VAL A 133 -16.98 -2.90 10.07
C VAL A 133 -18.08 -3.54 9.25
N ILE A 134 -17.76 -4.51 8.38
CA ILE A 134 -18.74 -5.17 7.51
C ILE A 134 -19.76 -5.96 8.31
N ASN A 135 -19.33 -6.68 9.35
CA ASN A 135 -20.24 -7.39 10.23
C ASN A 135 -21.14 -6.41 11.02
N HIS A 136 -20.60 -5.28 11.49
CA HIS A 136 -21.40 -4.25 12.17
C HIS A 136 -22.49 -3.66 11.26
N MET A 137 -22.14 -3.29 10.02
CA MET A 137 -23.12 -2.76 9.05
C MET A 137 -24.20 -3.79 8.73
N PHE A 138 -23.82 -5.05 8.52
CA PHE A 138 -24.75 -6.15 8.28
C PHE A 138 -25.73 -6.36 9.44
N LEU A 139 -25.23 -6.44 10.67
CA LEU A 139 -26.06 -6.62 11.86
C LEU A 139 -27.00 -5.44 12.07
N THR A 140 -26.56 -4.21 11.75
CA THR A 140 -27.39 -3.01 11.81
C THR A 140 -28.55 -3.08 10.82
N ALA A 141 -28.27 -3.41 9.55
CA ALA A 141 -29.31 -3.57 8.53
C ALA A 141 -30.34 -4.65 8.93
N LYS A 142 -29.87 -5.78 9.46
CA LYS A 142 -30.73 -6.86 9.94
C LYS A 142 -31.57 -6.45 11.15
N LYS A 143 -31.00 -5.74 12.12
CA LYS A 143 -31.70 -5.26 13.33
C LYS A 143 -32.83 -4.29 12.98
N GLN A 144 -32.60 -3.40 12.03
CA GLN A 144 -33.61 -2.43 11.57
C GLN A 144 -34.65 -3.06 10.63
N ASN A 145 -34.45 -4.31 10.20
CA ASN A 145 -35.29 -5.00 9.21
C ASN A 145 -35.56 -4.15 7.95
N ASN A 146 -34.53 -3.40 7.54
CA ASN A 146 -34.62 -2.37 6.51
C ASN A 146 -33.75 -2.76 5.31
N TYR A 147 -34.39 -3.17 4.21
CA TYR A 147 -33.71 -3.62 3.00
C TYR A 147 -32.80 -2.55 2.37
N PRO A 148 -33.22 -1.28 2.21
CA PRO A 148 -32.34 -0.20 1.78
C PRO A 148 -30.99 -0.10 2.51
N LEU A 149 -30.92 -0.43 3.80
CA LEU A 149 -29.66 -0.39 4.56
C LEU A 149 -28.67 -1.49 4.18
N ILE A 150 -29.14 -2.58 3.54
CA ILE A 150 -28.28 -3.72 3.15
C ILE A 150 -27.71 -3.56 1.73
N LEU A 151 -28.35 -2.75 0.88
CA LEU A 151 -27.98 -2.59 -0.52
C LEU A 151 -26.54 -2.05 -0.72
N PRO A 152 -26.10 -0.98 -0.02
CA PRO A 152 -24.72 -0.51 -0.15
C PRO A 152 -23.71 -1.60 0.19
N LEU A 153 -24.02 -2.43 1.19
CA LEU A 153 -23.18 -3.54 1.60
C LEU A 153 -23.11 -4.62 0.49
N GLN A 154 -24.23 -4.95 -0.14
CA GLN A 154 -24.25 -5.89 -1.27
C GLN A 154 -23.38 -5.41 -2.43
N MET A 155 -23.40 -4.11 -2.72
CA MET A 155 -22.66 -3.51 -3.83
C MET A 155 -21.15 -3.45 -3.57
N ILE A 156 -20.73 -3.09 -2.35
CA ILE A 156 -19.30 -2.89 -2.04
C ILE A 156 -18.58 -4.19 -1.64
N LEU A 157 -19.31 -5.19 -1.14
CA LEU A 157 -18.73 -6.42 -0.59
C LEU A 157 -17.80 -7.17 -1.56
N PRO A 158 -18.09 -7.28 -2.88
CA PRO A 158 -17.17 -7.95 -3.82
C PRO A 158 -15.78 -7.30 -3.84
N PHE A 159 -15.71 -5.97 -3.93
CA PHE A 159 -14.44 -5.23 -3.92
C PHE A 159 -13.68 -5.42 -2.61
N ILE A 160 -14.39 -5.37 -1.48
CA ILE A 160 -13.78 -5.59 -0.16
C ILE A 160 -13.26 -7.03 -0.02
N LEU A 161 -13.97 -8.02 -0.56
CA LEU A 161 -13.52 -9.41 -0.55
C LEU A 161 -12.26 -9.61 -1.40
N GLU A 162 -12.16 -8.94 -2.54
CA GLU A 162 -10.98 -8.97 -3.40
C GLU A 162 -9.75 -8.39 -2.70
N GLU A 163 -9.89 -7.21 -2.10
CA GLU A 163 -8.86 -6.57 -1.27
C GLU A 163 -8.42 -7.48 -0.11
N ALA A 164 -9.39 -8.01 0.64
CA ALA A 164 -9.11 -8.88 1.78
C ALA A 164 -8.46 -10.20 1.35
N GLU A 165 -8.86 -10.77 0.21
CA GLU A 165 -8.25 -11.97 -0.34
C GLU A 165 -6.82 -11.70 -0.80
N ALA A 166 -6.55 -10.57 -1.43
CA ALA A 166 -5.21 -10.14 -1.82
C ALA A 166 -4.30 -10.00 -0.59
N MET A 167 -4.77 -9.33 0.47
CA MET A 167 -4.03 -9.19 1.74
C MET A 167 -3.74 -10.54 2.38
N HIS A 168 -4.72 -11.45 2.39
CA HIS A 168 -4.51 -12.81 2.90
C HIS A 168 -3.48 -13.58 2.07
N LYS A 169 -3.53 -13.46 0.74
CA LYS A 169 -2.59 -14.10 -0.20
C LYS A 169 -1.19 -13.48 -0.19
N ALA A 170 -1.03 -12.27 0.34
CA ALA A 170 0.27 -11.60 0.47
C ALA A 170 1.12 -12.17 1.63
N ILE A 171 0.49 -12.73 2.66
CA ILE A 171 1.16 -13.22 3.88
C ILE A 171 2.35 -14.14 3.58
N PRO A 172 2.27 -15.16 2.70
CA PRO A 172 3.40 -16.03 2.40
C PRO A 172 4.61 -15.27 1.82
N ALA A 173 4.38 -14.30 0.92
CA ALA A 173 5.45 -13.52 0.29
C ALA A 173 6.22 -12.70 1.33
N PHE A 174 5.50 -12.00 2.22
CA PHE A 174 6.11 -11.23 3.31
C PHE A 174 6.84 -12.13 4.32
N LYS A 175 6.30 -13.31 4.66
CA LYS A 175 6.98 -14.26 5.55
C LYS A 175 8.31 -14.75 4.95
N MET A 176 8.32 -15.03 3.65
CA MET A 176 9.50 -15.54 2.93
C MET A 176 10.47 -14.45 2.48
N GLY A 177 10.10 -13.17 2.60
CA GLY A 177 10.94 -12.05 2.16
C GLY A 177 11.02 -11.92 0.63
N GLN A 178 9.95 -12.26 -0.09
CA GLN A 178 9.91 -12.29 -1.55
C GLN A 178 9.45 -10.96 -2.14
N PRO A 179 9.95 -10.58 -3.34
CA PRO A 179 9.51 -9.36 -4.03
C PRO A 179 8.01 -9.34 -4.29
N ILE A 180 7.38 -8.19 -4.05
CA ILE A 180 5.96 -7.94 -4.32
C ILE A 180 5.78 -6.98 -5.49
N GLY A 181 4.63 -6.97 -6.15
CA GLY A 181 4.39 -6.15 -7.36
C GLY A 181 4.64 -4.65 -7.18
N ASP A 182 4.30 -4.10 -6.01
CA ASP A 182 4.56 -2.70 -5.61
C ASP A 182 6.06 -2.35 -5.66
N GLY A 183 6.93 -3.35 -5.53
CA GLY A 183 8.39 -3.18 -5.57
C GLY A 183 8.98 -2.94 -6.97
N ILE A 184 8.20 -2.85 -8.03
CA ILE A 184 8.71 -2.64 -9.40
C ILE A 184 9.51 -1.33 -9.53
N GLY A 185 9.06 -0.23 -8.93
CA GLY A 185 9.78 1.05 -8.93
C GLY A 185 11.16 0.95 -8.27
N PRO A 186 11.24 0.47 -7.00
CA PRO A 186 12.51 0.21 -6.33
C PRO A 186 13.38 -0.81 -7.05
N MET A 187 12.82 -1.81 -7.73
CA MET A 187 13.58 -2.78 -8.51
C MET A 187 14.26 -2.14 -9.71
N VAL A 188 13.55 -1.30 -10.45
CA VAL A 188 14.11 -0.56 -11.60
C VAL A 188 15.28 0.32 -11.15
N VAL A 189 15.06 1.13 -10.11
CA VAL A 189 16.10 2.03 -9.60
C VAL A 189 17.24 1.23 -8.95
N GLY A 190 16.94 0.17 -8.20
CA GLY A 190 17.93 -0.73 -7.59
C GLY A 190 18.85 -1.38 -8.63
N LYS A 191 18.31 -1.84 -9.77
CA LYS A 191 19.13 -2.33 -10.90
C LYS A 191 20.11 -1.26 -11.41
N MET A 192 19.73 0.01 -11.40
CA MET A 192 20.60 1.13 -11.80
C MET A 192 21.63 1.50 -10.72
N MET A 193 21.42 1.07 -9.47
CA MET A 193 22.29 1.38 -8.32
C MET A 193 23.43 0.38 -8.11
N LEU A 194 23.46 -0.76 -8.80
CA LEU A 194 24.39 -1.86 -8.55
C LEU A 194 25.85 -1.40 -8.41
N GLU A 195 26.34 -0.60 -9.36
CA GLU A 195 27.72 -0.10 -9.40
C GLU A 195 27.91 1.27 -8.72
N SER A 196 26.84 1.87 -8.21
CA SER A 196 26.89 3.18 -7.56
C SER A 196 27.32 3.09 -6.09
N LYS A 197 27.97 4.14 -5.60
CA LYS A 197 28.15 4.35 -4.16
C LYS A 197 26.80 4.71 -3.54
N LYS A 198 26.47 4.03 -2.45
CA LYS A 198 25.17 4.12 -1.78
C LYS A 198 25.36 4.81 -0.42
N GLU A 199 24.55 5.82 -0.13
CA GLU A 199 24.50 6.47 1.16
C GLU A 199 23.07 6.52 1.70
N SER A 200 22.92 6.40 3.03
CA SER A 200 21.63 6.61 3.67
C SER A 200 21.36 8.11 3.77
N VAL A 201 20.22 8.55 3.27
CA VAL A 201 19.86 9.98 3.20
C VAL A 201 18.71 10.34 4.14
N ALA A 202 17.77 9.43 4.37
CA ALA A 202 16.66 9.59 5.29
C ALA A 202 16.29 8.23 5.90
N PHE A 203 15.30 8.21 6.79
CA PHE A 203 14.82 6.97 7.42
C PHE A 203 14.48 5.91 6.36
N GLN A 204 15.18 4.78 6.43
CA GLN A 204 15.03 3.65 5.50
C GLN A 204 15.03 4.08 4.03
N THR A 205 15.88 5.05 3.66
CA THR A 205 15.96 5.59 2.30
C THR A 205 17.43 5.72 1.88
N VAL A 206 17.75 5.19 0.71
CA VAL A 206 19.10 5.14 0.16
C VAL A 206 19.20 5.97 -1.12
N LEU A 207 20.29 6.73 -1.21
CA LEU A 207 20.68 7.52 -2.38
C LEU A 207 21.92 6.88 -3.02
N GLY A 208 21.92 6.79 -4.35
CA GLY A 208 23.05 6.39 -5.16
C GLY A 208 23.36 7.48 -6.18
N GLU A 209 24.63 7.68 -6.48
CA GLU A 209 25.05 8.62 -7.53
C GLU A 209 25.68 7.87 -8.70
N THR A 210 25.26 8.20 -9.92
CA THR A 210 25.87 7.70 -11.15
C THR A 210 25.88 8.78 -12.24
N GLN A 211 26.56 8.52 -13.35
CA GLN A 211 26.52 9.35 -14.55
C GLN A 211 25.92 8.57 -15.71
N HIS A 212 25.10 9.25 -16.49
CA HIS A 212 24.49 8.71 -17.70
C HIS A 212 24.45 9.81 -18.76
N ASP A 213 24.99 9.56 -19.95
CA ASP A 213 24.99 10.51 -21.07
C ASP A 213 25.39 11.95 -20.68
N GLN A 214 26.51 12.07 -19.97
CA GLN A 214 27.06 13.35 -19.47
C GLN A 214 26.12 14.13 -18.52
N ARG A 215 25.15 13.44 -17.91
CA ARG A 215 24.22 13.97 -16.90
C ARG A 215 24.46 13.28 -15.57
N LYS A 216 24.27 14.01 -14.47
CA LYS A 216 24.37 13.44 -13.13
C LYS A 216 23.02 12.82 -12.76
N LEU A 217 23.01 11.53 -12.41
CA LEU A 217 21.81 10.85 -11.91
C LEU A 217 21.92 10.63 -10.40
N LEU A 218 20.90 11.12 -9.70
CA LEU A 218 20.66 10.86 -8.29
C LEU A 218 19.57 9.77 -8.22
N LEU A 219 19.94 8.58 -7.80
CA LEU A 219 19.06 7.41 -7.74
C LEU A 219 18.55 7.25 -6.31
N LEU A 220 17.26 7.41 -6.08
CA LEU A 220 16.65 7.38 -4.75
C LEU A 220 15.63 6.24 -4.66
N LYS A 221 15.71 5.42 -3.61
CA LYS A 221 14.65 4.46 -3.28
C LYS A 221 14.66 4.13 -1.79
N ALA A 222 13.64 3.40 -1.34
CA ALA A 222 13.64 2.85 0.01
C ALA A 222 14.79 1.83 0.22
N GLU A 223 15.19 1.63 1.46
CA GLU A 223 16.27 0.72 1.84
C GLU A 223 15.78 -0.73 1.86
N GLY A 224 16.27 -1.54 0.93
CA GLY A 224 15.94 -2.94 0.79
C GLY A 224 16.99 -3.89 1.39
N PRO A 225 16.67 -5.18 1.52
CA PRO A 225 15.47 -5.86 1.02
C PRO A 225 14.32 -5.98 2.05
N GLY A 226 14.19 -5.02 2.98
CA GLY A 226 13.13 -5.01 4.01
C GLY A 226 11.77 -4.50 3.52
N SER A 227 10.71 -4.75 4.31
CA SER A 227 9.37 -4.22 4.05
C SER A 227 9.30 -2.74 4.40
N THR A 228 9.61 -1.86 3.46
CA THR A 228 9.58 -0.42 3.72
C THR A 228 9.37 0.36 2.44
N VAL A 229 8.71 1.50 2.58
CA VAL A 229 8.52 2.51 1.53
C VAL A 229 9.43 3.73 1.74
N GLY A 230 10.25 3.72 2.80
CA GLY A 230 11.17 4.80 3.14
C GLY A 230 10.47 6.13 3.45
N ARG A 231 11.23 7.23 3.36
CA ARG A 231 10.77 8.61 3.49
C ARG A 231 11.34 9.45 2.34
N PRO A 232 10.85 9.24 1.11
CA PRO A 232 11.35 9.94 -0.07
C PRO A 232 11.13 11.46 0.03
N GLY A 233 10.07 11.93 0.69
CA GLY A 233 9.85 13.36 0.92
C GLY A 233 10.94 14.01 1.77
N ASP A 234 11.32 13.38 2.89
CA ASP A 234 12.41 13.85 3.76
C ASP A 234 13.76 13.79 3.02
N ALA A 235 14.01 12.73 2.25
CA ALA A 235 15.22 12.59 1.47
C ALA A 235 15.35 13.69 0.40
N MET A 236 14.23 14.05 -0.24
CA MET A 236 14.18 15.11 -1.23
C MET A 236 14.60 16.46 -0.62
N GLU A 237 14.12 16.82 0.57
CA GLU A 237 14.56 18.07 1.25
C GLU A 237 16.08 18.11 1.45
N ILE A 238 16.67 16.99 1.89
CA ILE A 238 18.12 16.88 2.12
C ILE A 238 18.88 16.98 0.80
N ILE A 239 18.41 16.32 -0.26
CA ILE A 239 19.03 16.37 -1.59
C ILE A 239 19.03 17.80 -2.12
N LEU A 240 17.89 18.51 -2.05
CA LEU A 240 17.82 19.90 -2.52
C LEU A 240 18.76 20.85 -1.79
N SER A 241 19.05 20.59 -0.51
CA SER A 241 20.01 21.39 0.26
C SER A 241 21.46 21.23 -0.21
N LYS A 242 21.80 20.08 -0.80
CA LYS A 242 23.16 19.75 -1.28
C LYS A 242 23.32 20.01 -2.77
N ASN A 243 22.40 19.51 -3.58
CA ASN A 243 22.46 19.55 -5.03
C ASN A 243 21.04 19.60 -5.62
N LYS A 244 20.66 20.76 -6.14
CA LYS A 244 19.33 20.97 -6.72
C LYS A 244 19.21 20.20 -8.05
N PRO A 245 18.26 19.24 -8.18
CA PRO A 245 18.01 18.59 -9.45
C PRO A 245 17.28 19.53 -10.42
N ASP A 246 17.54 19.36 -11.72
CA ASP A 246 16.86 20.09 -12.79
C ASP A 246 15.47 19.50 -13.06
N ILE A 247 15.33 18.17 -12.98
CA ILE A 247 14.06 17.45 -13.15
C ILE A 247 13.97 16.27 -12.16
N ILE A 248 12.74 15.82 -11.91
CA ILE A 248 12.46 14.62 -11.12
C ILE A 248 11.71 13.61 -11.99
N ILE A 249 12.13 12.35 -11.95
CA ILE A 249 11.43 11.23 -12.57
C ILE A 249 11.05 10.25 -11.47
N MET A 250 9.76 9.93 -11.34
CA MET A 250 9.25 8.97 -10.36
C MET A 250 8.78 7.70 -11.06
N VAL A 251 9.14 6.54 -10.52
CA VAL A 251 8.73 5.23 -11.03
C VAL A 251 7.95 4.52 -9.95
N ASP A 252 6.68 4.20 -10.20
CA ASP A 252 5.77 3.63 -9.21
C ASP A 252 4.90 2.50 -9.80
N ALA A 253 4.35 1.65 -8.94
CA ALA A 253 3.23 0.80 -9.32
C ALA A 253 1.92 1.59 -9.23
N ALA A 254 1.01 1.41 -10.20
CA ALA A 254 -0.31 2.02 -10.14
C ALA A 254 -1.40 0.98 -10.35
N LEU A 255 -2.53 1.17 -9.67
CA LEU A 255 -3.70 0.32 -9.90
C LEU A 255 -4.19 0.50 -11.35
N LYS A 256 -4.41 -0.64 -12.00
CA LYS A 256 -5.02 -0.71 -13.32
C LYS A 256 -6.52 -0.50 -13.23
N MET A 257 -7.10 0.07 -14.27
CA MET A 257 -8.55 0.13 -14.42
C MET A 257 -9.09 -1.20 -14.96
N GLU A 258 -10.37 -1.47 -14.69
CA GLU A 258 -11.05 -2.60 -15.32
C GLU A 258 -11.05 -2.44 -16.83
N GLY A 259 -10.50 -3.42 -17.54
CA GLY A 259 -10.27 -3.38 -18.98
C GLY A 259 -8.84 -3.00 -19.40
N GLU A 260 -7.96 -2.62 -18.46
CA GLU A 260 -6.53 -2.46 -18.72
C GLU A 260 -5.76 -3.78 -18.50
N ASP A 261 -4.76 -4.01 -19.34
CA ASP A 261 -3.82 -5.12 -19.19
C ASP A 261 -2.83 -4.84 -18.06
N SER A 262 -2.49 -5.89 -17.31
CA SER A 262 -1.44 -5.82 -16.30
C SER A 262 -0.06 -5.62 -16.95
N ALA A 263 0.86 -5.01 -16.22
CA ALA A 263 2.21 -4.66 -16.68
C ALA A 263 2.25 -3.66 -17.86
N THR A 264 1.14 -2.95 -18.12
CA THR A 264 1.13 -1.81 -19.05
C THR A 264 1.90 -0.65 -18.44
N ILE A 265 2.78 -0.02 -19.22
CA ILE A 265 3.56 1.15 -18.79
C ILE A 265 2.84 2.41 -19.28
N ALA A 266 2.64 3.37 -18.39
CA ALA A 266 2.09 4.68 -18.72
C ALA A 266 3.02 5.79 -18.20
N GLN A 267 3.10 6.89 -18.95
CA GLN A 267 3.89 8.06 -18.61
C GLN A 267 2.99 9.24 -18.29
N GLY A 268 3.44 10.16 -17.45
CA GLY A 268 2.69 11.34 -17.07
C GLY A 268 3.49 12.36 -16.28
N PHE A 269 2.78 13.28 -15.65
CA PHE A 269 3.33 14.38 -14.84
C PHE A 269 2.78 14.33 -13.42
N GLY A 270 3.60 14.76 -12.46
CA GLY A 270 3.24 14.84 -11.04
C GLY A 270 3.82 13.71 -10.18
N ALA A 271 3.67 13.85 -8.87
CA ALA A 271 4.24 12.91 -7.91
C ALA A 271 3.47 11.58 -7.90
N ALA A 272 4.07 10.53 -8.47
CA ALA A 272 3.56 9.16 -8.42
C ALA A 272 3.99 8.48 -7.12
N ILE A 273 3.14 8.61 -6.10
CA ILE A 273 3.31 7.94 -4.81
C ILE A 273 1.96 7.68 -4.16
N GLY A 274 1.78 6.45 -3.66
CA GLY A 274 0.60 6.02 -2.93
C GLY A 274 0.53 6.50 -1.48
N GLY A 275 -0.41 5.90 -0.73
CA GLY A 275 -0.62 6.15 0.70
C GLY A 275 -1.58 7.29 1.01
N ILE A 276 -1.47 7.83 2.22
CA ILE A 276 -2.41 8.83 2.78
C ILE A 276 -2.24 10.26 2.21
N GLY A 277 -1.31 10.45 1.27
CA GLY A 277 -1.07 11.73 0.60
C GLY A 277 -0.09 12.69 1.30
N THR A 278 0.42 12.37 2.49
CA THR A 278 1.37 13.25 3.22
C THR A 278 2.73 13.36 2.56
N GLU A 279 3.24 12.26 2.00
CA GLU A 279 4.52 12.22 1.27
C GLU A 279 4.35 12.85 -0.12
N ARG A 280 3.24 12.55 -0.81
CA ARG A 280 2.87 13.19 -2.09
C ARG A 280 2.86 14.72 -1.98
N PHE A 281 2.15 15.24 -0.98
CA PHE A 281 2.10 16.68 -0.73
C PHE A 281 3.48 17.28 -0.47
N GLN A 282 4.36 16.58 0.27
CA GLN A 282 5.72 17.06 0.53
C GLN A 282 6.50 17.24 -0.78
N ILE A 283 6.49 16.20 -1.61
CA ILE A 283 7.23 16.17 -2.87
C ILE A 283 6.70 17.26 -3.81
N GLU A 284 5.38 17.39 -3.93
CA GLU A 284 4.73 18.42 -4.75
C GLU A 284 5.04 19.83 -4.24
N ASP A 285 4.98 20.08 -2.93
CA ASP A 285 5.28 21.38 -2.31
C ASP A 285 6.75 21.77 -2.51
N ILE A 286 7.68 20.84 -2.28
CA ILE A 286 9.12 21.09 -2.49
C ILE A 286 9.41 21.36 -3.97
N ALA A 287 8.88 20.55 -4.88
CA ALA A 287 9.08 20.72 -6.32
C ALA A 287 8.52 22.06 -6.80
N THR A 288 7.32 22.43 -6.34
CA THR A 288 6.66 23.70 -6.70
C THR A 288 7.46 24.90 -6.21
N LYS A 289 7.89 24.91 -4.94
CA LYS A 289 8.72 25.99 -4.37
C LYS A 289 10.04 26.19 -5.11
N ASN A 290 10.57 25.13 -5.71
CA ASN A 290 11.86 25.14 -6.39
C ASN A 290 11.74 25.19 -7.92
N ASN A 291 10.52 25.23 -8.47
CA ASN A 291 10.23 25.20 -9.89
C ASN A 291 10.87 24.01 -10.63
N ILE A 292 10.73 22.81 -10.05
CA ILE A 292 11.28 21.56 -10.60
C ILE A 292 10.12 20.74 -11.20
N PRO A 293 10.15 20.37 -12.49
CA PRO A 293 9.13 19.51 -13.07
C PRO A 293 9.27 18.07 -12.57
N ILE A 294 8.12 17.44 -12.31
CA ILE A 294 8.03 16.03 -11.91
C ILE A 294 7.39 15.24 -13.05
N PHE A 295 8.11 14.26 -13.56
CA PHE A 295 7.63 13.25 -14.48
C PHE A 295 7.36 11.95 -13.72
N ALA A 296 6.41 11.17 -14.24
CA ALA A 296 6.03 9.89 -13.67
C ALA A 296 6.00 8.80 -14.74
N ILE A 297 6.48 7.62 -14.36
CA ILE A 297 6.30 6.37 -15.09
C ILE A 297 5.60 5.41 -14.13
N VAL A 298 4.43 4.93 -14.52
CA VAL A 298 3.65 4.00 -13.71
C VAL A 298 3.47 2.66 -14.41
N ILE A 299 3.60 1.58 -13.66
CA ILE A 299 3.36 0.23 -14.14
C ILE A 299 2.01 -0.23 -13.61
N LYS A 300 1.07 -0.51 -14.51
CA LYS A 300 -0.31 -0.87 -14.19
C LYS A 300 -0.41 -2.29 -13.63
N GLN A 301 -1.05 -2.44 -12.48
CA GLN A 301 -1.19 -3.72 -11.77
C GLN A 301 -2.58 -3.82 -11.13
N SER A 302 -3.12 -5.02 -10.99
CA SER A 302 -4.27 -5.23 -10.10
C SER A 302 -3.85 -5.08 -8.64
N VAL A 303 -4.82 -4.85 -7.76
CA VAL A 303 -4.63 -4.85 -6.30
C VAL A 303 -3.88 -6.10 -5.84
N LYS A 304 -4.31 -7.26 -6.33
CA LYS A 304 -3.70 -8.54 -6.01
C LYS A 304 -2.24 -8.61 -6.46
N GLU A 305 -1.92 -8.18 -7.67
CA GLU A 305 -0.54 -8.17 -8.17
C GLU A 305 0.35 -7.23 -7.37
N ALA A 306 -0.16 -6.05 -6.98
CA ALA A 306 0.60 -5.05 -6.24
C ALA A 306 1.09 -5.56 -4.88
N ILE A 307 0.25 -6.27 -4.13
CA ILE A 307 0.60 -6.67 -2.75
C ILE A 307 1.06 -8.12 -2.58
N THR A 308 0.90 -8.96 -3.60
CA THR A 308 1.36 -10.37 -3.57
C THR A 308 2.70 -10.54 -4.30
N LEU A 309 3.21 -11.78 -4.35
CA LEU A 309 4.45 -12.12 -5.06
C LEU A 309 4.46 -11.52 -6.46
N MET A 310 5.51 -10.76 -6.77
CA MET A 310 5.67 -10.11 -8.07
C MET A 310 5.59 -11.14 -9.20
N THR A 311 4.70 -10.89 -10.16
CA THR A 311 4.55 -11.76 -11.32
C THR A 311 5.73 -11.57 -12.27
N LYS A 312 6.00 -12.61 -13.09
CA LYS A 312 7.04 -12.53 -14.11
C LYS A 312 6.78 -11.39 -15.10
N ASP A 313 5.52 -11.21 -15.51
CA ASP A 313 5.15 -10.15 -16.45
C ASP A 313 5.50 -8.75 -15.93
N ILE A 314 5.30 -8.48 -14.63
CA ILE A 314 5.71 -7.21 -14.00
C ILE A 314 7.23 -7.12 -13.90
N ALA A 315 7.91 -8.21 -13.48
CA ALA A 315 9.35 -8.21 -13.31
C ALA A 315 10.11 -7.98 -14.63
N ASP A 316 9.64 -8.59 -15.72
CA ASP A 316 10.24 -8.50 -17.05
C ASP A 316 10.12 -7.07 -17.62
N LYS A 317 9.16 -6.26 -17.16
CA LYS A 317 9.04 -4.83 -17.55
C LYS A 317 10.14 -3.92 -17.00
N ALA A 318 10.97 -4.39 -16.07
CA ALA A 318 12.01 -3.55 -15.51
C ALA A 318 12.97 -2.97 -16.56
N ASP A 319 13.33 -3.73 -17.59
CA ASP A 319 14.26 -3.27 -18.63
C ASP A 319 13.58 -2.36 -19.68
N ASP A 320 12.29 -2.60 -19.97
CA ASP A 320 11.47 -1.69 -20.77
C ASP A 320 11.36 -0.31 -20.08
N VAL A 321 11.08 -0.29 -18.77
CA VAL A 321 10.99 0.94 -17.97
C VAL A 321 12.33 1.68 -17.94
N ARG A 322 13.46 0.98 -17.82
CA ARG A 322 14.79 1.59 -17.89
C ARG A 322 15.03 2.30 -19.22
N SER A 323 14.60 1.70 -20.32
CA SER A 323 14.71 2.30 -21.66
C SER A 323 13.89 3.59 -21.74
N GLN A 324 12.66 3.57 -21.22
CA GLN A 324 11.81 4.76 -21.16
C GLN A 324 12.36 5.86 -20.25
N ILE A 325 13.03 5.51 -19.14
CA ILE A 325 13.72 6.47 -18.28
C ILE A 325 14.84 7.17 -19.08
N SER A 326 15.65 6.41 -19.82
CA SER A 326 16.72 6.98 -20.66
C SER A 326 16.17 7.93 -21.72
N GLU A 327 15.08 7.57 -22.41
CA GLU A 327 14.38 8.45 -23.36
C GLU A 327 13.88 9.73 -22.68
N MET A 328 13.19 9.59 -21.54
CA MET A 328 12.66 10.73 -20.79
C MET A 328 13.76 11.67 -20.28
N ILE A 329 14.91 11.14 -19.86
CA ILE A 329 16.09 11.93 -19.50
C ILE A 329 16.59 12.68 -20.73
N HIS A 330 16.72 12.01 -21.88
CA HIS A 330 17.23 12.61 -23.11
C HIS A 330 16.36 13.77 -23.59
N ASP A 331 15.04 13.57 -23.63
CA ASP A 331 14.08 14.52 -24.19
C ASP A 331 13.88 15.76 -23.31
N ASN A 332 14.06 15.62 -21.99
CA ASN A 332 13.72 16.66 -21.03
C ASN A 332 14.94 17.32 -20.37
N THR A 333 16.17 16.89 -20.72
CA THR A 333 17.40 17.46 -20.12
C THR A 333 18.54 17.62 -21.11
N ARG A 334 19.49 18.48 -20.76
CA ARG A 334 20.72 18.78 -21.50
C ARG A 334 21.94 18.19 -20.78
N PRO A 335 23.05 17.93 -21.49
CA PRO A 335 24.32 17.56 -20.86
C PRO A 335 24.71 18.52 -19.73
N GLY A 336 25.22 17.97 -18.63
CA GLY A 336 25.57 18.71 -17.41
C GLY A 336 24.43 18.93 -16.42
N GLN A 337 23.17 18.64 -16.79
CA GLN A 337 22.04 18.72 -15.87
C GLN A 337 21.98 17.52 -14.92
N THR A 338 21.30 17.72 -13.78
CA THR A 338 21.11 16.72 -12.73
C THR A 338 19.67 16.21 -12.74
N VAL A 339 19.50 14.89 -12.73
CA VAL A 339 18.19 14.22 -12.65
C VAL A 339 18.08 13.50 -11.32
N LEU A 340 16.95 13.68 -10.63
CA LEU A 340 16.57 12.86 -9.49
C LEU A 340 15.58 11.78 -9.95
N LEU A 341 16.01 10.53 -9.95
CA LEU A 341 15.19 9.36 -10.25
C LEU A 341 14.77 8.68 -8.95
N ILE A 342 13.46 8.58 -8.70
CA ILE A 342 12.89 8.03 -7.47
C ILE A 342 12.13 6.74 -7.78
N GLY A 343 12.57 5.63 -7.21
CA GLY A 343 11.86 4.34 -7.24
C GLY A 343 10.94 4.25 -6.04
N VAL A 344 9.63 4.34 -6.27
CA VAL A 344 8.59 4.36 -5.26
C VAL A 344 7.92 2.99 -5.16
N GLY A 345 7.78 2.51 -3.93
CA GLY A 345 7.15 1.24 -3.61
C GLY A 345 7.88 0.49 -2.49
N ASN A 346 7.31 -0.63 -2.07
CA ASN A 346 7.87 -1.48 -1.03
C ASN A 346 9.09 -2.28 -1.53
N THR A 347 10.19 -2.24 -0.78
CA THR A 347 11.45 -2.93 -1.12
C THR A 347 11.58 -4.37 -0.64
N MET A 348 10.49 -5.00 -0.20
CA MET A 348 10.52 -6.38 0.25
C MET A 348 11.22 -7.27 -0.78
N GLY A 349 12.27 -7.98 -0.39
CA GLY A 349 13.00 -8.89 -1.28
C GLY A 349 13.80 -8.22 -2.42
N ILE A 350 13.92 -6.88 -2.42
CA ILE A 350 14.56 -6.10 -3.50
C ILE A 350 15.75 -5.31 -2.94
N PRO A 351 17.00 -5.75 -3.15
CA PRO A 351 18.19 -5.06 -2.66
C PRO A 351 18.53 -3.79 -3.47
N GLN A 352 19.57 -3.07 -3.04
CA GLN A 352 20.16 -1.89 -3.70
C GLN A 352 21.54 -2.19 -4.25
#